data_AF-A0A7Y0SAL4-F1
#
_entry.id   AF-A0A7Y0SAL4-F1
#
_cell.length_a   1.000
_cell.length_b   1.000
_cell.length_c   1.000
_cell.angle_alpha   90.00
_cell.angle_beta   90.00
_cell.angle_gamma   90.00
#
_symmetry.space_group_name_H-M   'P 1'
#
loop_
_entity.id
_entity.type
_entity.pdbx_description
1 polymer ?
#
loop_
_entity_poly.entity_id
_entity_poly.type
_entity_poly.pdbx_seq_one_letter_code
_entity_poly.pdbx_strand_id
1 'polypeptide(L)'
;QISSLRSLFSEVFAEMADFHQECYVVLDDYHLITNDEIHESMRFFLKHMPDNLTVVVTSRAAPPLGTANLRVRDLMIEIGNEMLAFDTEETTRFFNQRIADGIDEDMPN
;
A
#
# COMPACT_ATOMS: atom_id res chain seq x y z
N GLN A 1 3.77 -25.22 13.85
CA GLN A 1 3.15 -25.51 12.54
C GLN A 1 2.24 -24.33 12.24
N ILE A 2 2.68 -23.36 11.44
CA ILE A 2 1.84 -22.21 11.07
C ILE A 2 0.76 -22.76 10.13
N SER A 3 -0.43 -23.07 10.65
CA SER A 3 -1.44 -23.84 9.92
C SER A 3 -2.34 -22.98 9.03
N SER A 4 -2.26 -21.65 9.11
CA SER A 4 -2.96 -20.72 8.19
C SER A 4 -2.36 -19.32 8.28
N LEU A 5 -2.52 -18.52 7.22
CA LEU A 5 -2.10 -17.11 7.18
C LEU A 5 -2.80 -16.26 8.26
N ARG A 6 -4.05 -16.61 8.59
CA ARG A 6 -4.80 -15.95 9.69
C ARG A 6 -4.19 -16.22 11.06
N SER A 7 -3.70 -17.44 11.30
CA SER A 7 -3.00 -17.79 12.55
C SER A 7 -1.71 -16.99 12.69
N LEU A 8 -0.94 -16.90 11.60
CA LEU A 8 0.28 -16.09 11.55
C LEU A 8 -0.01 -14.62 11.87
N PHE A 9 -1.04 -14.04 11.25
CA PHE A 9 -1.43 -12.65 11.53
C PHE A 9 -1.85 -12.45 12.98
N SER A 10 -2.59 -13.40 13.57
CA SER A 10 -2.99 -13.32 14.98
C SER A 10 -1.78 -13.35 15.91
N GLU A 11 -0.79 -14.20 15.63
CA GLU A 11 0.47 -14.27 16.39
C GLU A 11 1.26 -12.96 16.28
N VAL A 12 1.43 -12.44 15.06
CA VAL A 12 2.12 -11.16 14.82
C VAL A 12 1.40 -10.00 15.54
N PHE A 13 0.07 -9.95 15.48
CA PHE A 13 -0.70 -8.90 16.16
C PHE A 13 -0.57 -8.97 17.68
N ALA A 14 -0.53 -10.18 18.26
CA ALA A 14 -0.32 -10.35 19.68
C ALA A 14 1.05 -9.82 20.11
N GLU A 15 2.09 -10.10 19.34
CA GLU A 15 3.44 -9.57 19.61
C GLU A 15 3.52 -8.04 19.39
N MET A 16 2.85 -7.53 18.36
CA MET A 16 2.80 -6.09 18.07
C MET A 16 1.97 -5.29 19.07
N ALA A 17 1.05 -5.91 19.81
CA ALA A 17 0.24 -5.22 20.81
C ALA A 17 1.08 -4.63 21.96
N ASP A 18 2.23 -5.25 22.27
CA ASP A 18 3.19 -4.73 23.25
C ASP A 18 4.14 -3.67 22.65
N PHE A 19 4.15 -3.53 21.33
CA PHE A 19 4.97 -2.57 20.61
C PHE A 19 4.22 -1.26 20.38
N HIS A 20 4.62 -0.19 21.07
CA HIS A 20 3.84 1.07 21.08
C HIS A 20 4.28 2.07 19.99
N GLN A 21 5.32 1.75 19.23
CA GLN A 21 5.79 2.61 18.15
C GLN A 21 4.95 2.39 16.88
N GLU A 22 4.73 3.49 16.15
CA GLU A 22 4.09 3.47 14.85
C GLU A 22 4.86 2.59 13.87
N CYS A 23 4.15 1.69 13.21
CA CYS A 23 4.68 0.75 12.24
C CYS A 23 3.89 0.86 10.94
N TYR A 24 4.61 0.79 9.82
CA TYR A 24 4.02 0.84 8.48
C TYR A 24 4.33 -0.44 7.72
N VAL A 25 3.32 -1.05 7.13
CA VAL A 25 3.46 -2.17 6.20
C VAL A 25 3.07 -1.68 4.81
N VAL A 26 4.04 -1.66 3.89
CA VAL A 26 3.84 -1.24 2.52
C VAL A 26 3.68 -2.47 1.64
N LEU A 27 2.55 -2.58 0.96
CA LEU A 27 2.25 -3.60 -0.03
C LEU A 27 2.24 -2.96 -1.41
N ASP A 28 3.35 -3.15 -2.13
CA ASP A 28 3.50 -2.61 -3.48
C ASP A 28 2.87 -3.54 -4.53
N ASP A 29 2.34 -2.95 -5.60
CA ASP A 29 1.74 -3.64 -6.75
C ASP A 29 0.74 -4.75 -6.38
N TYR A 30 -0.17 -4.48 -5.42
CA TYR A 30 -1.08 -5.48 -4.85
C TYR A 30 -1.93 -6.23 -5.89
N HIS A 31 -2.29 -5.59 -7.00
CA HIS A 31 -3.00 -6.21 -8.14
C HIS A 31 -2.32 -7.47 -8.72
N LEU A 32 -1.02 -7.69 -8.47
CA LEU A 32 -0.32 -8.91 -8.90
C LEU A 32 -0.72 -10.14 -8.08
N ILE A 33 -1.28 -9.95 -6.88
CA ILE A 33 -1.81 -11.03 -6.07
C ILE A 33 -3.17 -11.41 -6.65
N THR A 34 -3.29 -12.65 -7.13
CA THR A 34 -4.52 -13.20 -7.72
C THR A 34 -5.15 -14.30 -6.86
N ASN A 35 -4.51 -14.67 -5.74
CA ASN A 35 -4.96 -15.74 -4.87
C ASN A 35 -6.03 -15.22 -3.88
N ASP A 36 -7.25 -15.75 -4.00
CA ASP A 36 -8.39 -15.39 -3.16
C ASP A 36 -8.17 -15.65 -1.66
N GLU A 37 -7.42 -16.68 -1.29
CA GLU A 37 -7.11 -16.98 0.11
C GLU A 37 -6.25 -15.88 0.75
N ILE A 38 -5.33 -15.31 -0.01
CA ILE A 38 -4.52 -14.17 0.43
C ILE A 38 -5.43 -12.95 0.60
N HIS A 39 -6.35 -12.70 -0.33
CA HIS A 39 -7.31 -11.60 -0.22
C HIS A 39 -8.22 -11.74 1.00
N GLU A 40 -8.74 -12.94 1.28
CA GLU A 40 -9.53 -13.24 2.48
C GLU A 40 -8.73 -13.06 3.78
N SER A 41 -7.45 -13.38 3.74
CA SER A 41 -6.56 -13.21 4.90
C SER A 41 -6.20 -11.74 5.12
N MET A 42 -5.99 -10.97 4.05
CA MET A 42 -5.75 -9.53 4.13
C MET A 42 -6.98 -8.76 4.60
N ARG A 43 -8.20 -9.21 4.24
CA ARG A 43 -9.44 -8.70 4.85
C ARG A 43 -9.45 -8.89 6.36
N PHE A 44 -9.04 -10.08 6.82
CA PHE A 44 -8.92 -10.36 8.25
C PHE A 44 -7.84 -9.46 8.90
N PHE A 45 -6.69 -9.30 8.25
CA PHE A 45 -5.59 -8.45 8.71
C PHE A 45 -6.07 -7.00 8.96
N LEU A 46 -6.66 -6.36 7.95
CA LEU A 46 -7.11 -4.97 8.03
C LEU A 46 -8.20 -4.74 9.10
N LYS A 47 -9.00 -5.78 9.39
CA LYS A 47 -10.06 -5.70 10.39
C LYS A 47 -9.55 -5.80 11.83
N HIS A 48 -8.41 -6.46 12.05
CA HIS A 48 -7.92 -6.78 13.40
C HIS A 48 -6.51 -6.24 13.69
N MET A 49 -5.93 -5.48 12.75
CA MET A 49 -4.62 -4.86 12.95
C MET A 49 -4.65 -3.97 14.22
N PRO A 50 -3.54 -3.92 14.97
CA PRO A 50 -3.43 -3.04 16.12
C PRO A 50 -3.34 -1.57 15.69
N ASP A 51 -3.71 -0.64 16.59
CA ASP A 51 -3.83 0.78 16.27
C ASP A 51 -2.49 1.45 15.90
N ASN A 52 -1.37 0.88 16.32
CA ASN A 52 -0.03 1.37 16.00
C ASN A 52 0.45 0.90 14.60
N LEU A 53 -0.34 0.11 13.88
CA LEU A 53 0.01 -0.39 12.56
C LEU A 53 -0.81 0.29 11.47
N THR A 54 -0.13 0.87 10.49
CA THR A 54 -0.74 1.44 9.30
C THR A 54 -0.35 0.63 8.06
N VAL A 55 -1.32 0.26 7.24
CA VAL A 55 -1.08 -0.43 5.97
C VAL A 55 -1.16 0.56 4.82
N VAL A 56 -0.12 0.61 4.01
CA VAL A 56 -0.08 1.35 2.75
C VAL A 56 -0.14 0.35 1.62
N VAL A 57 -1.11 0.51 0.71
CA VAL A 57 -1.29 -0.39 -0.43
C VAL A 57 -1.18 0.43 -1.70
N THR A 58 -0.28 0.04 -2.60
CA THR A 58 -0.24 0.54 -3.97
C THR A 58 -0.84 -0.51 -4.89
N SER A 59 -1.57 -0.08 -5.90
CA SER A 59 -2.19 -1.00 -6.85
C SER A 59 -2.62 -0.27 -8.11
N ARG A 60 -2.54 -0.95 -9.26
CA ARG A 60 -3.05 -0.43 -10.53
C ARG A 60 -4.56 -0.61 -10.71
N ALA A 61 -5.17 -1.47 -9.90
CA ALA A 61 -6.61 -1.73 -9.87
C ALA A 61 -7.11 -1.71 -8.43
N ALA A 62 -8.39 -1.44 -8.22
CA ALA A 62 -8.98 -1.47 -6.89
C ALA A 62 -8.77 -2.87 -6.26
N PRO A 63 -8.01 -2.98 -5.15
CA PRO A 63 -7.73 -4.29 -4.57
C PRO A 63 -9.01 -4.86 -3.96
N PRO A 64 -9.27 -6.18 -4.08
CA PRO A 64 -10.50 -6.82 -3.57
C PRO A 64 -10.43 -6.98 -2.04
N LEU A 65 -10.23 -5.91 -1.30
CA LEU A 65 -10.02 -5.90 0.17
C LEU A 65 -11.26 -5.50 0.96
N GLY A 66 -12.38 -5.19 0.30
CA GLY A 66 -13.62 -4.83 0.97
C GLY A 66 -13.51 -3.52 1.77
N THR A 67 -12.80 -2.53 1.24
CA THR A 67 -12.45 -1.27 1.92
C THR A 67 -13.63 -0.32 2.16
N ALA A 68 -14.81 -0.62 1.63
CA ALA A 68 -16.00 0.22 1.78
C ALA A 68 -16.34 0.52 3.25
N ASN A 69 -16.16 -0.44 4.16
CA ASN A 69 -16.41 -0.22 5.59
C ASN A 69 -15.40 0.74 6.22
N LEU A 70 -14.12 0.64 5.83
CA LEU A 70 -13.07 1.55 6.29
C LEU A 70 -13.33 2.97 5.78
N ARG A 71 -13.73 3.09 4.51
CA ARG A 71 -14.06 4.37 3.88
C ARG A 71 -15.22 5.08 4.58
N VAL A 72 -16.32 4.37 4.88
CA VAL A 72 -17.50 4.94 5.56
C VAL A 72 -17.19 5.34 7.02
N ARG A 73 -16.14 4.79 7.61
CA ARG A 73 -15.71 5.08 8.98
C ARG A 73 -14.57 6.11 9.07
N ASP A 74 -14.17 6.70 7.95
CA ASP A 74 -13.00 7.59 7.85
C ASP A 74 -11.70 6.95 8.38
N LEU A 75 -11.57 5.62 8.26
CA LEU A 75 -10.40 4.83 8.67
C LEU A 75 -9.45 4.52 7.51
N MET A 76 -9.59 5.23 6.39
CA MET A 76 -8.77 5.02 5.20
C MET A 76 -8.61 6.32 4.42
N ILE A 77 -7.41 6.56 3.92
CA ILE A 77 -7.12 7.57 2.91
C ILE A 77 -6.95 6.85 1.58
N GLU A 78 -7.57 7.38 0.54
CA GLU A 78 -7.45 6.87 -0.83
C GLU A 78 -6.83 7.96 -1.69
N ILE A 79 -5.72 7.64 -2.36
CA ILE A 79 -5.04 8.53 -3.26
C ILE A 79 -5.21 7.97 -4.67
N GLY A 80 -6.09 8.60 -5.45
CA GLY A 80 -6.38 8.25 -6.83
C GLY A 80 -5.39 8.83 -7.82
N ASN A 81 -5.49 8.39 -9.08
CA ASN A 81 -4.63 8.86 -10.17
C ASN A 81 -4.74 10.37 -10.38
N GLU A 82 -5.92 10.94 -10.18
CA GLU A 82 -6.17 12.38 -10.31
C GLU A 82 -5.40 13.22 -9.27
N MET A 83 -5.14 12.68 -8.08
CA MET A 83 -4.34 13.34 -7.05
C MET A 83 -2.83 13.20 -7.29
N LEU A 84 -2.42 12.17 -8.05
CA LEU A 84 -1.02 11.92 -8.41
C LEU A 84 -0.63 12.49 -9.77
N ALA A 85 -1.62 12.85 -10.60
CA ALA A 85 -1.39 13.39 -11.93
C ALA A 85 -0.75 14.76 -11.80
N PHE A 86 0.44 14.90 -12.38
CA PHE A 86 1.12 16.20 -12.40
C PHE A 86 0.30 17.22 -13.17
N ASP A 87 0.22 18.42 -12.62
CA ASP A 87 -0.24 19.56 -13.40
C ASP A 87 0.86 20.05 -14.38
N THR A 88 0.52 21.04 -15.22
CA THR A 88 1.45 21.60 -16.21
C THR A 88 2.70 22.19 -15.55
N GLU A 89 2.56 22.80 -14.38
CA GLU A 89 3.67 23.42 -13.65
C GLU A 89 4.59 22.35 -13.05
N GLU A 90 4.03 21.35 -12.38
CA GLU A 90 4.74 20.20 -11.83
C GLU A 90 5.47 19.42 -12.92
N THR A 91 4.82 19.22 -14.07
CA THR A 91 5.42 18.59 -15.25
C THR A 91 6.63 19.41 -15.72
N THR A 92 6.48 20.72 -15.90
CA THR A 92 7.57 21.60 -16.35
C THR A 92 8.73 21.59 -15.34
N ARG A 93 8.42 21.64 -14.04
CA ARG A 93 9.42 21.59 -12.96
C ARG A 93 10.17 20.27 -12.93
N PHE A 94 9.46 19.14 -13.05
CA PHE A 94 10.04 17.81 -13.09
C PHE A 94 10.99 17.64 -14.27
N PHE A 95 10.58 18.07 -15.48
CA PHE A 95 11.44 18.01 -16.66
C PHE A 95 12.67 18.90 -16.51
N ASN A 96 12.52 20.13 -16.03
CA ASN A 96 13.67 21.03 -15.84
C ASN A 96 14.69 20.49 -14.83
N GLN A 97 14.24 19.87 -13.73
CA GLN A 97 15.13 19.24 -12.76
C GLN A 97 15.85 18.02 -13.35
N ARG A 98 15.12 17.16 -14.07
CA ARG A 98 15.68 15.90 -14.59
C ARG A 98 16.56 16.09 -15.84
N ILE A 99 16.28 17.10 -16.66
CA ILE A 99 17.11 17.47 -17.81
C ILE A 99 18.40 18.18 -17.35
N ALA A 100 18.35 18.96 -16.26
CA ALA A 100 19.52 19.62 -15.70
C ALA A 100 20.56 18.64 -15.13
N ASP A 101 20.12 17.48 -14.64
CA ASP A 101 20.98 16.42 -14.10
C ASP A 101 21.58 15.49 -15.17
N GLY A 102 21.39 15.79 -16.47
CA GLY A 102 21.89 14.99 -17.57
C GLY A 102 20.97 13.81 -17.87
N ILE A 103 20.44 13.79 -19.08
CA ILE A 103 19.87 12.57 -19.64
C ILE A 103 21.07 11.63 -19.82
N ASP A 104 21.15 10.52 -19.09
CA ASP A 104 22.16 9.48 -19.38
C ASP A 104 22.03 9.14 -20.88
N GLU A 105 22.99 9.58 -21.68
CA GLU A 105 23.09 9.37 -23.13
C GLU A 105 23.47 7.91 -23.47
N ASP A 106 23.21 6.95 -22.58
CA ASP A 106 23.48 5.53 -22.81
C ASP A 106 22.21 4.80 -23.31
N MET A 107 21.75 5.17 -24.52
CA MET A 107 21.02 4.24 -25.38
C MET A 107 21.89 3.89 -26.59
N PRO A 108 22.43 2.65 -26.67
CA PRO A 108 23.06 2.19 -27.90
C PRO A 108 21.99 1.97 -28.98
N ASN A 109 22.32 2.48 -30.17
CA ASN A 109 21.60 2.46 -31.44
C ASN A 109 21.08 1.07 -31.86
#